data_AF-A0A6B0R8Z1-F1
#
_entry.id   AF-A0A6B0R8Z1-F1
#
_cell.length_a   1.000
_cell.length_b   1.000
_cell.length_c   1.000
_cell.angle_alpha   90.00
_cell.angle_beta   90.00
_cell.angle_gamma   90.00
#
_symmetry.space_group_name_H-M   'P 1'
#
loop_
_entity.id
_entity.type
_entity.pdbx_description
1 polymer ?
#
loop_
_entity_poly.entity_id
_entity_poly.type
_entity_poly.pdbx_seq_one_letter_code
_entity_poly.pdbx_strand_id
1 'polypeptide(L)'
;MDSGSGQRSEMSLRDRSAGRHGNFLHRLSGFFLSYQRGSASAAAGRVQRLPLPSGGRINPSGRRSRGEEGRYSDFVVHEIGRDGRISHLSDLSVPVDEEDPSEDVFTVLTAEEKQRLEELQLFKNKETSVAIEVIEDTKEKRTIIHQAIKSLFPGLETKTEDREGKKYIVAYHAAGKKALANPRKHSWPKSRGSYCHFVLYKENKDTMDAINLLSKYLRVKPNIFSYMGTKDKRAITVQEIAVLKITAQRLAHLNKCLMNFKLGNFSYQKNPLKLGELQGNHFTVVLRNITGTDNQVEQAMNSLKEIGFINYYGMQRFGTTAVPTYQVGRAILQNSWAEVMDLILKPRSGAEKGYLVKCREEWAKTKDPAAALRKLPVKRCVEGQLLRGLSKYGMKNIVSAFGIIPRNNRLMYIHSYQSYVWNNMVSKRIDEYGLKPVPGDLVLKGATATFIEEDDVNNYSIHDVVMPLPGFDVIYPKHKISEAYREMLTADSLDIDNMRHKIRDYSLSGAYRKIIIRPQNVSWEVVAYDDPKIPLFNTDVDNLEGRPPPVFASEGKYRALKMDFSLPPSTYATMAIREVLKMDTSIKNQTQLNTTWLR
;
A
#
# COMPACT_ATOMS: atom_id res chain seq x y z
N MET A 1 -7.39 15.76 82.93
CA MET A 1 -7.95 14.97 84.04
C MET A 1 -7.63 13.52 83.75
N ASP A 2 -6.72 12.96 84.56
CA ASP A 2 -6.46 11.55 84.91
C ASP A 2 -6.46 10.44 83.84
N SER A 3 -5.63 9.40 83.91
CA SER A 3 -4.43 9.01 84.67
C SER A 3 -4.08 7.58 84.20
N GLY A 4 -2.83 7.11 84.33
CA GLY A 4 -2.52 5.70 84.08
C GLY A 4 -1.04 5.40 83.81
N SER A 5 -0.29 5.14 84.88
CA SER A 5 1.14 4.82 84.97
C SER A 5 1.53 3.38 84.58
N GLY A 6 2.78 3.17 84.13
CA GLY A 6 3.49 1.89 84.29
C GLY A 6 4.64 1.60 83.30
N GLN A 7 5.88 1.73 83.76
CA GLN A 7 7.14 1.31 83.08
C GLN A 7 7.37 -0.21 83.15
N ARG A 8 8.02 -0.81 82.13
CA ARG A 8 9.17 -1.73 82.29
C ARG A 8 9.90 -2.09 80.97
N SER A 9 11.20 -1.79 81.01
CA SER A 9 12.43 -2.29 80.35
C SER A 9 12.46 -3.55 79.46
N GLU A 10 13.21 -3.39 78.35
CA GLU A 10 14.25 -4.24 77.71
C GLU A 10 14.48 -5.69 78.18
N MET A 11 14.62 -6.64 77.23
CA MET A 11 15.92 -7.29 76.92
C MET A 11 15.87 -8.23 75.69
N SER A 12 17.00 -8.25 74.98
CA SER A 12 17.39 -9.11 73.87
C SER A 12 17.80 -10.52 74.33
N LEU A 13 17.48 -11.57 73.54
CA LEU A 13 18.41 -12.62 73.02
C LEU A 13 17.67 -13.90 72.55
N ARG A 14 18.02 -14.28 71.31
CA ARG A 14 18.20 -15.62 70.70
C ARG A 14 17.40 -16.86 71.15
N ASP A 15 16.94 -17.54 70.08
CA ASP A 15 16.96 -18.98 69.78
C ASP A 15 15.66 -19.82 69.86
N ARG A 16 15.30 -20.34 68.67
CA ARG A 16 14.64 -21.62 68.34
C ARG A 16 13.31 -21.98 69.01
N SER A 17 12.25 -21.97 68.19
CA SER A 17 11.45 -23.19 67.98
C SER A 17 10.72 -23.15 66.63
N ALA A 18 10.97 -24.20 65.85
CA ALA A 18 10.31 -24.46 64.58
C ALA A 18 8.88 -24.97 64.84
N GLY A 19 7.91 -24.43 64.13
CA GLY A 19 6.53 -24.92 64.22
C GLY A 19 5.54 -24.15 63.37
N ARG A 20 5.41 -24.59 62.11
CA ARG A 20 4.34 -24.24 61.15
C ARG A 20 4.38 -22.81 60.60
N HIS A 21 4.85 -22.70 59.36
CA HIS A 21 4.18 -22.00 58.23
C HIS A 21 5.17 -21.96 57.05
N GLY A 22 5.44 -23.13 56.48
CA GLY A 22 6.20 -23.28 55.25
C GLY A 22 5.47 -24.25 54.35
N ASN A 23 4.56 -23.72 53.52
CA ASN A 23 4.09 -24.30 52.25
C ASN A 23 2.83 -23.57 51.77
N PHE A 24 2.95 -22.30 51.32
CA PHE A 24 1.90 -21.72 50.47
C PHE A 24 2.38 -20.63 49.49
N LEU A 25 3.68 -20.53 49.23
CA LEU A 25 4.23 -19.55 48.26
C LEU A 25 5.24 -20.16 47.27
N HIS A 26 5.09 -21.44 46.96
CA HIS A 26 5.90 -22.10 45.91
C HIS A 26 5.11 -22.92 44.88
N ARG A 27 3.80 -22.71 44.77
CA ARG A 27 2.94 -23.39 43.78
C ARG A 27 2.09 -22.48 42.87
N LEU A 28 2.30 -21.16 42.87
CA LEU A 28 1.59 -20.23 41.97
C LEU A 28 2.50 -19.38 41.07
N SER A 29 3.82 -19.61 41.08
CA SER A 29 4.78 -18.99 40.13
C SER A 29 5.11 -19.89 38.93
N GLY A 30 4.59 -21.12 38.88
CA GLY A 30 4.90 -22.13 37.86
C GLY A 30 3.90 -22.26 36.70
N PHE A 31 2.77 -21.55 36.70
CA PHE A 31 1.70 -21.75 35.70
C PHE A 31 1.34 -20.51 34.84
N PHE A 32 1.90 -19.33 35.14
CA PHE A 32 1.60 -18.08 34.42
C PHE A 32 2.76 -17.50 33.58
N LEU A 33 3.95 -18.11 33.66
CA LEU A 33 5.16 -17.65 32.97
C LEU A 33 5.53 -18.46 31.71
N SER A 34 4.79 -19.53 31.39
CA SER A 34 5.01 -20.36 30.20
C SER A 34 4.21 -19.94 28.97
N TYR A 35 3.25 -19.00 29.07
CA TYR A 35 2.34 -18.64 27.96
C TYR A 35 2.67 -17.31 27.25
N GLN A 36 3.69 -16.56 27.69
CA GLN A 36 4.04 -15.24 27.12
C GLN A 36 5.42 -15.13 26.46
N ARG A 37 6.18 -16.24 26.35
CA ARG A 37 7.43 -16.29 25.58
C ARG A 37 7.34 -17.38 24.50
N GLY A 38 6.64 -17.10 23.40
CA GLY A 38 6.63 -18.03 22.26
C GLY A 38 5.86 -17.59 21.01
N SER A 39 4.88 -16.70 21.13
CA SER A 39 3.84 -16.56 20.10
C SER A 39 4.09 -15.50 19.01
N ALA A 40 5.06 -14.59 19.17
CA ALA A 40 5.41 -13.62 18.11
C ALA A 40 6.60 -14.07 17.22
N SER A 41 7.43 -15.00 17.71
CA SER A 41 8.56 -15.54 16.94
C SER A 41 8.18 -16.78 16.12
N ALA A 42 7.13 -17.51 16.50
CA ALA A 42 6.76 -18.76 15.84
C ALA A 42 6.12 -18.54 14.46
N ALA A 43 5.32 -17.48 14.29
CA ALA A 43 4.66 -17.16 13.02
C ALA A 43 5.63 -16.69 11.90
N ALA A 44 6.85 -16.29 12.27
CA ALA A 44 7.90 -15.89 11.32
C ALA A 44 9.11 -16.85 11.31
N GLY A 45 9.24 -17.75 12.29
CA GLY A 45 10.45 -18.52 12.55
C GLY A 45 10.48 -19.95 12.00
N ARG A 46 9.36 -20.52 11.56
CA ARG A 46 9.30 -21.81 10.85
C ARG A 46 8.52 -21.67 9.55
N VAL A 47 9.10 -20.93 8.61
CA VAL A 47 8.55 -20.79 7.26
C VAL A 47 9.55 -21.41 6.29
N GLN A 48 9.12 -22.46 5.62
CA GLN A 48 9.94 -23.32 4.77
C GLN A 48 10.56 -22.56 3.59
N ARG A 49 11.56 -23.17 2.95
CA ARG A 49 12.33 -22.63 1.82
C ARG A 49 12.43 -23.70 0.75
N LEU A 50 12.47 -23.31 -0.52
CA LEU A 50 12.71 -24.29 -1.58
C LEU A 50 14.14 -24.83 -1.44
N PRO A 51 14.33 -26.17 -1.40
CA PRO A 51 15.67 -26.76 -1.36
C PRO A 51 16.44 -26.47 -2.65
N LEU A 52 17.73 -26.14 -2.51
CA LEU A 52 18.71 -26.11 -3.60
C LEU A 52 19.63 -27.33 -3.49
N PRO A 53 20.19 -27.83 -4.60
CA PRO A 53 21.34 -28.72 -4.52
C PRO A 53 22.52 -27.93 -3.94
N SER A 54 22.87 -28.22 -2.68
CA SER A 54 24.11 -27.83 -1.98
C SER A 54 24.68 -26.41 -2.21
N GLY A 55 24.47 -25.52 -1.22
CA GLY A 55 25.52 -24.62 -0.72
C GLY A 55 25.57 -23.16 -1.23
N GLY A 56 25.04 -22.23 -0.43
CA GLY A 56 25.40 -20.80 -0.49
C GLY A 56 24.28 -19.84 -0.05
N ARG A 57 24.61 -18.79 0.71
CA ARG A 57 23.68 -17.70 1.06
C ARG A 57 24.20 -16.38 0.50
N ILE A 58 23.35 -15.66 -0.23
CA ILE A 58 23.62 -14.27 -0.62
C ILE A 58 23.15 -13.39 0.53
N ASN A 59 24.07 -12.99 1.43
CA ASN A 59 23.74 -12.06 2.51
C ASN A 59 24.07 -10.62 2.06
N PRO A 60 23.31 -9.60 2.49
CA PRO A 60 23.80 -8.25 2.61
C PRO A 60 24.75 -8.18 3.82
N SER A 61 25.88 -7.49 3.72
CA SER A 61 26.86 -7.45 4.81
C SER A 61 26.26 -6.81 6.09
N GLY A 62 26.57 -7.40 7.25
CA GLY A 62 25.99 -7.02 8.56
C GLY A 62 26.57 -5.75 9.20
N ARG A 63 27.57 -5.11 8.58
CA ARG A 63 28.12 -3.81 9.01
C ARG A 63 27.72 -2.74 8.01
N ARG A 64 26.55 -2.13 8.21
CA ARG A 64 26.11 -0.97 7.44
C ARG A 64 26.28 0.31 8.25
N SER A 65 27.03 1.26 7.72
CA SER A 65 27.15 2.62 8.27
C SER A 65 25.82 3.38 8.10
N ARG A 66 25.54 4.41 8.90
CA ARG A 66 24.29 5.22 8.88
C ARG A 66 23.89 5.85 7.53
N GLY A 67 24.66 5.65 6.45
CA GLY A 67 24.37 6.11 5.09
C GLY A 67 23.99 5.01 4.08
N GLU A 68 23.87 3.74 4.49
CA GLU A 68 23.59 2.58 3.61
C GLU A 68 22.12 2.08 3.73
N GLU A 69 21.19 3.00 3.97
CA GLU A 69 19.74 2.76 3.89
C GLU A 69 19.33 2.72 2.41
N GLY A 70 18.92 1.55 1.91
CA GLY A 70 18.52 1.32 0.53
C GLY A 70 17.37 2.24 0.07
N ARG A 71 17.50 2.73 -1.16
CA ARG A 71 16.72 3.89 -1.65
C ARG A 71 15.38 3.45 -2.18
N TYR A 72 14.38 4.33 -2.14
CA TYR A 72 13.10 4.07 -2.80
C TYR A 72 13.25 3.93 -4.33
N SER A 73 14.31 4.50 -4.91
CA SER A 73 14.68 4.36 -6.31
C SER A 73 15.28 2.99 -6.65
N ASP A 74 15.73 2.20 -5.67
CA ASP A 74 16.23 0.84 -5.88
C ASP A 74 15.08 -0.18 -6.02
N PHE A 75 13.83 0.27 -5.91
CA PHE A 75 12.63 -0.55 -6.03
C PHE A 75 11.61 0.16 -6.93
N VAL A 76 11.59 -0.23 -8.20
CA VAL A 76 10.73 0.34 -9.25
C VAL A 76 9.68 -0.68 -9.67
N VAL A 77 8.45 -0.20 -9.83
CA VAL A 77 7.28 -1.04 -10.16
C VAL A 77 6.49 -0.44 -11.31
N HIS A 78 6.33 -1.18 -12.40
CA HIS A 78 5.46 -0.80 -13.52
C HIS A 78 4.26 -1.75 -13.60
N GLU A 79 3.05 -1.20 -13.63
CA GLU A 79 1.82 -1.99 -13.74
C GLU A 79 1.71 -2.65 -15.12
N ILE A 80 1.35 -3.94 -15.15
CA ILE A 80 1.01 -4.65 -16.38
C ILE A 80 -0.52 -4.58 -16.54
N GLY A 81 -0.97 -3.78 -17.51
CA GLY A 81 -2.38 -3.54 -17.79
C GLY A 81 -3.14 -4.79 -18.23
N ARG A 82 -4.46 -4.66 -18.34
CA ARG A 82 -5.35 -5.78 -18.77
C ARG A 82 -5.04 -6.32 -20.16
N ASP A 83 -4.42 -5.49 -21.00
CA ASP A 83 -4.00 -5.79 -22.38
C ASP A 83 -2.55 -6.28 -22.46
N GLY A 84 -1.87 -6.46 -21.32
CA GLY A 84 -0.49 -6.90 -21.25
C GLY A 84 0.54 -5.76 -21.41
N ARG A 85 0.11 -4.51 -21.66
CA ARG A 85 1.05 -3.38 -21.76
C ARG A 85 1.64 -3.05 -20.40
N ILE A 86 2.97 -2.88 -20.35
CA ILE A 86 3.67 -2.38 -19.18
C ILE A 86 3.55 -0.85 -19.17
N SER A 87 2.98 -0.30 -18.11
CA SER A 87 2.73 1.13 -17.99
C SER A 87 4.04 1.88 -17.77
N HIS A 88 4.47 2.68 -18.74
CA HIS A 88 5.61 3.60 -18.64
C HIS A 88 5.16 5.04 -18.83
N LEU A 89 5.73 5.97 -18.05
CA LEU A 89 5.58 7.40 -18.27
C LEU A 89 6.59 7.84 -19.35
N SER A 90 6.11 7.96 -20.58
CA SER A 90 6.96 8.17 -21.77
C SER A 90 6.52 9.35 -22.64
N ASP A 91 5.31 9.87 -22.42
CA ASP A 91 4.75 10.97 -23.20
C ASP A 91 4.02 11.96 -22.30
N LEU A 92 4.28 13.25 -22.48
CA LEU A 92 3.60 14.34 -21.78
C LEU A 92 2.65 15.13 -22.68
N SER A 93 2.52 14.73 -23.96
CA SER A 93 1.66 15.37 -24.94
C SER A 93 0.19 15.31 -24.54
N VAL A 94 -0.55 16.35 -24.86
CA VAL A 94 -2.00 16.40 -24.68
C VAL A 94 -2.64 15.91 -25.99
N PRO A 95 -3.55 14.92 -25.95
CA PRO A 95 -4.27 14.49 -27.14
C PRO A 95 -5.08 15.66 -27.74
N VAL A 96 -4.91 15.87 -29.04
CA VAL A 96 -5.68 16.86 -29.80
C VAL A 96 -7.10 16.33 -29.98
N ASP A 97 -8.11 17.10 -29.59
CA ASP A 97 -9.50 16.82 -29.91
C ASP A 97 -9.88 17.58 -31.19
N GLU A 98 -10.46 16.91 -32.18
CA GLU A 98 -10.94 17.53 -33.44
C GLU A 98 -12.01 18.63 -33.21
N GLU A 99 -12.65 18.63 -32.03
CA GLU A 99 -13.64 19.62 -31.60
C GLU A 99 -13.06 20.69 -30.66
N ASP A 100 -11.77 20.61 -30.26
CA ASP A 100 -11.13 21.70 -29.54
C ASP A 100 -10.94 22.89 -30.51
N PRO A 101 -11.11 24.16 -30.06
CA PRO A 101 -10.95 25.32 -30.95
C PRO A 101 -9.57 25.29 -31.61
N SER A 102 -9.50 25.68 -32.89
CA SER A 102 -8.28 25.62 -33.69
C SER A 102 -7.08 26.31 -33.00
N GLU A 103 -5.86 25.87 -33.34
CA GLU A 103 -4.62 26.52 -32.87
C GLU A 103 -4.62 28.05 -33.09
N ASP A 104 -5.33 28.54 -34.10
CA ASP A 104 -5.56 29.96 -34.38
C ASP A 104 -6.26 30.74 -33.25
N VAL A 105 -7.07 30.09 -32.41
CA VAL A 105 -7.68 30.72 -31.22
C VAL A 105 -6.67 30.80 -30.07
N PHE A 106 -5.69 29.90 -30.05
CA PHE A 106 -4.64 29.84 -29.02
C PHE A 106 -3.42 30.72 -29.34
N THR A 107 -3.22 31.14 -30.59
CA THR A 107 -2.13 32.04 -31.02
C THR A 107 -2.40 33.52 -30.71
N VAL A 108 -3.65 33.89 -30.40
CA VAL A 108 -4.05 35.29 -30.13
C VAL A 108 -3.55 35.82 -28.78
N LEU A 109 -3.20 34.93 -27.85
CA LEU A 109 -2.63 35.29 -26.55
C LEU A 109 -1.14 34.94 -26.51
N THR A 110 -0.32 35.92 -26.14
CA THR A 110 1.11 35.71 -25.94
C THR A 110 1.38 34.75 -24.77
N ALA A 111 2.56 34.14 -24.72
CA ALA A 111 2.95 33.24 -23.63
C ALA A 111 2.91 33.94 -22.27
N GLU A 112 3.27 35.22 -22.21
CA GLU A 112 3.26 36.02 -20.99
C GLU A 112 1.84 36.34 -20.52
N GLU A 113 0.91 36.67 -21.42
CA GLU A 113 -0.49 36.90 -21.09
C GLU A 113 -1.18 35.62 -20.60
N LYS A 114 -0.87 34.47 -21.22
CA LYS A 114 -1.34 33.16 -20.75
C LYS A 114 -0.86 32.91 -19.32
N GLN A 115 0.41 33.15 -19.01
CA GLN A 115 0.95 32.97 -17.66
C GLN A 115 0.25 33.87 -16.64
N ARG A 116 0.05 35.16 -16.95
CA ARG A 116 -0.65 36.10 -16.06
C ARG A 116 -2.11 35.69 -15.81
N LEU A 117 -2.79 35.18 -16.85
CA LEU A 117 -4.16 34.65 -16.72
C LEU A 117 -4.21 33.33 -15.92
N GLU A 118 -3.22 32.45 -16.07
CA GLU A 118 -3.08 31.23 -15.24
C GLU A 118 -2.92 31.60 -13.77
N GLU A 119 -2.03 32.54 -13.45
CA GLU A 119 -1.81 33.04 -12.09
C GLU A 119 -3.09 33.64 -11.51
N LEU A 120 -3.80 34.47 -12.30
CA LEU A 120 -5.09 35.02 -11.88
C LEU A 120 -6.10 33.90 -11.58
N GLN A 121 -6.19 32.85 -12.40
CA GLN A 121 -7.13 31.74 -12.20
C GLN A 121 -6.85 30.94 -10.90
N LEU A 122 -5.59 30.83 -10.50
CA LEU A 122 -5.13 30.05 -9.34
C LEU A 122 -5.45 30.71 -7.99
N PHE A 123 -5.30 32.04 -7.89
CA PHE A 123 -5.43 32.79 -6.63
C PHE A 123 -6.79 33.49 -6.53
N LYS A 124 -7.63 33.05 -5.58
CA LYS A 124 -9.00 33.56 -5.38
C LYS A 124 -9.11 34.83 -4.52
N ASN A 125 -8.03 35.58 -4.31
CA ASN A 125 -8.03 36.69 -3.36
C ASN A 125 -7.43 37.99 -3.93
N LYS A 126 -8.24 39.05 -3.80
CA LYS A 126 -8.09 40.47 -4.14
C LYS A 126 -8.41 40.85 -5.60
N GLU A 127 -8.90 42.08 -5.74
CA GLU A 127 -9.40 42.82 -6.92
C GLU A 127 -8.41 42.92 -8.10
N THR A 128 -7.69 41.85 -8.37
CA THR A 128 -6.70 41.74 -9.43
C THR A 128 -7.41 41.39 -10.73
N SER A 129 -6.95 42.03 -11.79
CA SER A 129 -7.42 41.80 -13.15
C SER A 129 -6.23 41.82 -14.09
N VAL A 130 -6.32 41.05 -15.16
CA VAL A 130 -5.31 41.01 -16.22
C VAL A 130 -5.89 41.71 -17.44
N ALA A 131 -5.25 42.78 -17.89
CA ALA A 131 -5.65 43.52 -19.08
C ALA A 131 -4.77 43.11 -20.26
N ILE A 132 -5.41 42.72 -21.37
CA ILE A 132 -4.77 42.33 -22.63
C ILE A 132 -5.06 43.40 -23.67
N GLU A 133 -4.02 44.03 -24.21
CA GLU A 133 -4.15 45.08 -25.23
C GLU A 133 -4.57 44.48 -26.57
N VAL A 134 -5.56 45.09 -27.22
CA VAL A 134 -6.01 44.67 -28.55
C VAL A 134 -5.27 45.54 -29.58
N ILE A 135 -4.14 45.03 -30.08
CA ILE A 135 -3.22 45.76 -30.98
C ILE A 135 -3.93 46.23 -32.27
N GLU A 136 -4.80 45.40 -32.83
CA GLU A 136 -5.65 45.74 -33.98
C GLU A 136 -7.13 45.66 -33.58
N ASP A 137 -7.73 46.81 -33.32
CA ASP A 137 -9.05 46.90 -32.71
C ASP A 137 -10.21 46.62 -33.68
N THR A 138 -10.51 45.35 -33.91
CA THR A 138 -11.72 44.92 -34.63
C THR A 138 -12.69 44.18 -33.69
N LYS A 139 -13.99 44.27 -33.99
CA LYS A 139 -15.03 43.57 -33.22
C LYS A 139 -14.79 42.05 -33.23
N GLU A 140 -14.31 41.50 -34.36
CA GLU A 140 -13.96 40.09 -34.50
C GLU A 140 -12.79 39.71 -33.60
N LYS A 141 -11.65 40.43 -33.64
CA LYS A 141 -10.49 40.14 -32.78
C LYS A 141 -10.80 40.23 -31.30
N ARG A 142 -11.55 41.25 -30.87
CA ARG A 142 -12.04 41.35 -29.48
C ARG A 142 -12.85 40.12 -29.08
N THR A 143 -13.76 39.68 -29.95
CA THR A 143 -14.60 38.50 -29.71
C THR A 143 -13.78 37.23 -29.62
N ILE A 144 -12.76 37.06 -30.49
CA ILE A 144 -11.85 35.91 -30.46
C ILE A 144 -11.06 35.89 -29.15
N ILE A 145 -10.51 37.02 -28.69
CA ILE A 145 -9.79 37.09 -27.40
C ILE A 145 -10.73 36.74 -26.24
N HIS A 146 -11.96 37.27 -26.23
CA HIS A 146 -12.98 36.89 -25.24
C HIS A 146 -13.25 35.39 -25.23
N GLN A 147 -13.40 34.78 -26.40
CA GLN A 147 -13.63 33.34 -26.56
C GLN A 147 -12.41 32.52 -26.12
N ALA A 148 -11.19 32.94 -26.50
CA ALA A 148 -9.93 32.31 -26.12
C ALA A 148 -9.74 32.31 -24.61
N ILE A 149 -9.89 33.46 -23.95
CA ILE A 149 -9.76 33.56 -22.48
C ILE A 149 -10.83 32.71 -21.79
N LYS A 150 -12.08 32.76 -22.28
CA LYS A 150 -13.20 32.01 -21.71
C LYS A 150 -13.04 30.50 -21.88
N SER A 151 -12.41 30.07 -22.96
CA SER A 151 -12.12 28.66 -23.27
C SER A 151 -10.94 28.13 -22.45
N LEU A 152 -9.83 28.88 -22.44
CA LEU A 152 -8.59 28.51 -21.76
C LEU A 152 -8.64 28.65 -20.24
N PHE A 153 -9.31 29.70 -19.73
CA PHE A 153 -9.26 30.09 -18.32
C PHE A 153 -10.65 30.13 -17.67
N PRO A 154 -11.31 28.96 -17.49
CA PRO A 154 -12.63 28.88 -16.89
C PRO A 154 -12.66 29.45 -15.47
N GLY A 155 -13.64 30.31 -15.19
CA GLY A 155 -13.79 30.99 -13.90
C GLY A 155 -13.35 32.45 -13.90
N LEU A 156 -12.70 32.91 -14.98
CA LEU A 156 -12.48 34.33 -15.25
C LEU A 156 -13.64 34.89 -16.08
N GLU A 157 -14.13 36.06 -15.69
CA GLU A 157 -14.99 36.89 -16.52
C GLU A 157 -14.14 37.87 -17.31
N THR A 158 -14.63 38.28 -18.48
CA THR A 158 -13.91 39.22 -19.34
C THR A 158 -14.82 40.38 -19.73
N LYS A 159 -14.28 41.59 -19.73
CA LYS A 159 -14.95 42.80 -20.24
C LYS A 159 -14.03 43.55 -21.18
N THR A 160 -14.59 44.25 -22.16
CA THR A 160 -13.84 45.20 -22.97
C THR A 160 -13.80 46.54 -22.23
N GLU A 161 -12.61 47.10 -22.03
CA GLU A 161 -12.40 48.46 -21.54
C GLU A 161 -11.70 49.32 -22.60
N ASP A 162 -12.00 50.61 -22.61
CA ASP A 162 -11.27 51.61 -23.37
C ASP A 162 -10.42 52.42 -22.39
N ARG A 163 -9.12 52.50 -22.65
CA ARG A 163 -8.18 53.30 -21.86
C ARG A 163 -7.41 54.20 -22.82
N GLU A 164 -7.74 55.48 -22.83
CA GLU A 164 -7.06 56.51 -23.62
C GLU A 164 -6.98 56.19 -25.12
N GLY A 165 -8.05 55.62 -25.70
CA GLY A 165 -8.15 55.31 -27.13
C GLY A 165 -7.61 53.93 -27.52
N LYS A 166 -7.09 53.16 -26.56
CA LYS A 166 -6.69 51.76 -26.73
C LYS A 166 -7.70 50.82 -26.09
N LYS A 167 -8.10 49.76 -26.80
CA LYS A 167 -9.00 48.73 -26.26
C LYS A 167 -8.23 47.65 -25.53
N TYR A 168 -8.75 47.25 -24.37
CA TYR A 168 -8.23 46.16 -23.56
C TYR A 168 -9.33 45.13 -23.29
N ILE A 169 -8.98 43.84 -23.33
CA ILE A 169 -9.81 42.78 -22.76
C ILE A 169 -9.31 42.51 -21.34
N VAL A 170 -10.14 42.86 -20.35
CA VAL A 170 -9.81 42.76 -18.93
C VAL A 170 -10.46 41.50 -18.35
N ALA A 171 -9.63 40.54 -17.94
CA ALA A 171 -10.04 39.33 -17.25
C ALA A 171 -10.00 39.51 -15.73
N TYR A 172 -11.05 39.09 -15.01
CA TYR A 172 -11.18 39.26 -13.56
C TYR A 172 -12.02 38.15 -12.92
N HIS A 173 -12.00 38.04 -11.59
CA HIS A 173 -12.90 37.16 -10.83
C HIS A 173 -14.22 37.86 -10.55
N ALA A 174 -15.35 37.19 -10.76
CA ALA A 174 -16.66 37.70 -10.36
C ALA A 174 -16.73 37.91 -8.83
N ALA A 175 -16.63 39.16 -8.37
CA ALA A 175 -16.66 39.48 -6.95
C ALA A 175 -18.07 39.32 -6.35
N GLY A 176 -18.14 38.83 -5.10
CA GLY A 176 -19.25 39.11 -4.19
C GLY A 176 -20.60 38.39 -4.38
N LYS A 177 -20.90 37.80 -5.54
CA LYS A 177 -22.06 36.89 -5.64
C LYS A 177 -21.58 35.49 -5.28
N LYS A 178 -22.23 34.84 -4.29
CA LYS A 178 -22.17 33.38 -4.13
C LYS A 178 -22.29 32.80 -5.55
N ALA A 179 -21.20 32.25 -6.07
CA ALA A 179 -21.19 31.52 -7.33
C ALA A 179 -21.96 30.20 -7.12
N LEU A 180 -23.26 30.35 -6.90
CA LEU A 180 -24.31 29.35 -7.06
C LEU A 180 -24.90 29.46 -8.48
N ALA A 181 -24.20 30.13 -9.40
CA ALA A 181 -24.26 29.67 -10.78
C ALA A 181 -23.72 28.24 -10.75
N ASN A 182 -24.61 27.25 -10.84
CA ASN A 182 -24.24 25.86 -11.14
C ASN A 182 -23.09 25.92 -12.15
N PRO A 183 -21.92 25.27 -11.90
CA PRO A 183 -20.83 25.26 -12.86
C PRO A 183 -21.42 24.92 -14.22
N ARG A 184 -21.55 25.93 -15.10
CA ARG A 184 -22.23 25.74 -16.39
C ARG A 184 -21.41 24.68 -17.11
N LYS A 185 -22.10 23.59 -17.48
CA LYS A 185 -21.55 22.34 -18.00
C LYS A 185 -20.29 22.61 -18.80
N HIS A 186 -19.13 22.19 -18.29
CA HIS A 186 -17.98 21.94 -19.15
C HIS A 186 -18.51 21.07 -20.27
N SER A 187 -18.53 21.60 -21.50
CA SER A 187 -18.97 20.79 -22.63
C SER A 187 -17.99 19.63 -22.70
N TRP A 188 -18.53 18.42 -22.57
CA TRP A 188 -17.77 17.19 -22.79
C TRP A 188 -18.31 16.64 -24.11
N PRO A 189 -17.52 16.69 -25.19
CA PRO A 189 -17.94 16.17 -26.48
C PRO A 189 -18.50 14.75 -26.34
N LYS A 190 -19.63 14.47 -27.00
CA LYS A 190 -20.22 13.12 -26.96
C LYS A 190 -19.37 12.10 -27.73
N SER A 191 -18.60 12.57 -28.70
CA SER A 191 -17.57 11.84 -29.45
C SER A 191 -16.42 11.39 -28.54
N ARG A 192 -16.04 12.23 -27.56
CA ARG A 192 -14.95 11.95 -26.60
C ARG A 192 -15.38 10.90 -25.56
N GLY A 193 -14.53 9.90 -25.36
CA GLY A 193 -14.68 8.92 -24.28
C GLY A 193 -14.89 9.60 -22.92
N SER A 194 -15.74 9.06 -22.04
CA SER A 194 -16.10 9.74 -20.78
C SER A 194 -14.97 9.83 -19.75
N TYR A 195 -13.93 9.01 -19.90
CA TYR A 195 -12.82 8.89 -18.96
C TYR A 195 -11.52 9.32 -19.63
N CYS A 196 -10.78 10.19 -18.96
CA CYS A 196 -9.38 10.42 -19.32
C CYS A 196 -8.53 9.38 -18.56
N HIS A 197 -7.87 8.51 -19.33
CA HIS A 197 -6.86 7.59 -18.85
C HIS A 197 -5.50 8.28 -18.92
N PHE A 198 -4.67 8.03 -17.93
CA PHE A 198 -3.32 8.57 -17.84
C PHE A 198 -2.43 7.66 -17.02
N VAL A 199 -1.12 7.75 -17.26
CA VAL A 199 -0.10 7.10 -16.44
C VAL A 199 0.25 8.02 -15.28
N LEU A 200 0.21 7.46 -14.06
CA LEU A 200 0.69 8.08 -12.83
C LEU A 200 2.04 7.48 -12.48
N TYR A 201 3.10 8.29 -12.59
CA TYR A 201 4.41 8.03 -12.00
C TYR A 201 4.43 8.65 -10.60
N LYS A 202 4.79 7.90 -9.55
CA LYS A 202 4.87 8.42 -8.18
C LYS A 202 6.10 7.91 -7.43
N GLU A 203 6.64 8.75 -6.55
CA GLU A 203 7.82 8.45 -5.73
C GLU A 203 7.48 8.60 -4.25
N ASN A 204 7.76 7.56 -3.45
CA ASN A 204 7.54 7.57 -2.00
C ASN A 204 6.12 8.02 -1.58
N LYS A 205 5.11 7.67 -2.37
CA LYS A 205 3.73 8.15 -2.21
C LYS A 205 2.74 7.01 -2.42
N ASP A 206 1.67 6.97 -1.62
CA ASP A 206 0.59 6.00 -1.79
C ASP A 206 -0.32 6.41 -2.97
N THR A 207 -0.92 5.44 -3.67
CA THR A 207 -1.84 5.70 -4.78
C THR A 207 -3.02 6.59 -4.35
N MET A 208 -3.60 6.35 -3.17
CA MET A 208 -4.70 7.16 -2.64
C MET A 208 -4.23 8.54 -2.20
N ASP A 209 -2.99 8.70 -1.72
CA ASP A 209 -2.43 10.02 -1.41
C ASP A 209 -2.32 10.88 -2.67
N ALA A 210 -1.87 10.31 -3.79
CA ALA A 210 -1.83 10.97 -5.09
C ALA A 210 -3.24 11.36 -5.57
N ILE A 211 -4.20 10.42 -5.54
CA ILE A 211 -5.60 10.68 -5.93
C ILE A 211 -6.24 11.76 -5.06
N ASN A 212 -6.02 11.74 -3.74
CA ASN A 212 -6.55 12.75 -2.82
C ASN A 212 -5.98 14.14 -3.11
N LEU A 213 -4.71 14.23 -3.50
CA LEU A 213 -4.06 15.49 -3.86
C LEU A 213 -4.57 16.02 -5.20
N LEU A 214 -4.65 15.16 -6.23
CA LEU A 214 -5.27 15.50 -7.51
C LEU A 214 -6.72 15.98 -7.34
N SER A 215 -7.49 15.27 -6.51
CA SER A 215 -8.88 15.63 -6.20
C SER A 215 -9.01 17.02 -5.59
N LYS A 216 -8.08 17.41 -4.71
CA LYS A 216 -8.06 18.76 -4.12
C LYS A 216 -7.74 19.83 -5.15
N TYR A 217 -6.72 19.63 -6.00
CA TYR A 217 -6.36 20.58 -7.04
C TYR A 217 -7.46 20.74 -8.10
N LEU A 218 -8.08 19.63 -8.50
CA LEU A 218 -9.15 19.61 -9.51
C LEU A 218 -10.53 19.98 -8.94
N ARG A 219 -10.66 20.10 -7.60
CA ARG A 219 -11.90 20.35 -6.86
C ARG A 219 -13.00 19.32 -7.13
N VAL A 220 -12.61 18.05 -7.20
CA VAL A 220 -13.49 16.91 -7.44
C VAL A 220 -13.45 15.91 -6.29
N LYS A 221 -14.40 14.99 -6.28
CA LYS A 221 -14.43 13.90 -5.28
C LYS A 221 -13.48 12.77 -5.70
N PRO A 222 -12.72 12.15 -4.78
CA PRO A 222 -11.82 11.05 -5.11
C PRO A 222 -12.45 9.83 -5.79
N ASN A 223 -13.76 9.61 -5.63
CA ASN A 223 -14.48 8.47 -6.20
C ASN A 223 -14.69 8.55 -7.71
N ILE A 224 -14.36 9.68 -8.35
CA ILE A 224 -14.37 9.78 -9.82
C ILE A 224 -13.10 9.22 -10.46
N PHE A 225 -12.09 8.92 -9.65
CA PHE A 225 -10.87 8.24 -10.06
C PHE A 225 -11.04 6.74 -9.90
N SER A 226 -10.42 6.00 -10.81
CA SER A 226 -10.40 4.54 -10.82
C SER A 226 -9.01 4.03 -11.19
N TYR A 227 -8.67 2.84 -10.69
CA TYR A 227 -7.36 2.21 -10.82
C TYR A 227 -7.51 0.68 -10.67
N MET A 228 -6.55 -0.08 -11.20
CA MET A 228 -6.60 -1.55 -11.14
C MET A 228 -6.00 -2.14 -9.86
N GLY A 229 -5.10 -1.40 -9.20
CA GLY A 229 -4.57 -1.74 -7.88
C GLY A 229 -3.80 -0.59 -7.24
N THR A 230 -3.66 -0.63 -5.92
CA THR A 230 -2.75 0.26 -5.20
C THR A 230 -1.31 -0.25 -5.33
N LYS A 231 -0.33 0.66 -5.41
CA LYS A 231 1.09 0.31 -5.49
C LYS A 231 1.82 0.75 -4.22
N ASP A 232 2.96 0.12 -3.93
CA ASP A 232 3.78 0.39 -2.76
C ASP A 232 4.08 1.89 -2.61
N LYS A 233 3.99 2.38 -1.36
CA LYS A 233 4.31 3.76 -1.06
C LYS A 233 5.78 4.03 -1.29
N ARG A 234 6.66 3.28 -0.61
CA ARG A 234 8.11 3.47 -0.71
C ARG A 234 8.67 2.64 -1.86
N ALA A 235 8.45 3.19 -3.03
CA ALA A 235 8.95 2.73 -4.29
C ALA A 235 8.83 3.89 -5.26
N ILE A 236 9.43 3.74 -6.43
CA ILE A 236 8.99 4.46 -7.62
C ILE A 236 7.99 3.55 -8.32
N THR A 237 6.80 4.04 -8.59
CA THR A 237 5.76 3.20 -9.19
C THR A 237 5.06 3.91 -10.31
N VAL A 238 4.74 3.16 -11.35
CA VAL A 238 4.09 3.64 -12.56
C VAL A 238 2.85 2.80 -12.80
N GLN A 239 1.69 3.44 -12.86
CA GLN A 239 0.40 2.74 -12.99
C GLN A 239 -0.61 3.54 -13.81
N GLU A 240 -1.60 2.84 -14.37
CA GLU A 240 -2.68 3.48 -15.11
C GLU A 240 -3.77 3.97 -14.13
N ILE A 241 -4.28 5.17 -14.38
CA ILE A 241 -5.40 5.79 -13.65
C ILE A 241 -6.40 6.31 -14.67
N ALA A 242 -7.69 6.20 -14.36
CA ALA A 242 -8.77 6.81 -15.14
C ALA A 242 -9.61 7.76 -14.30
N VAL A 243 -9.96 8.91 -14.87
CA VAL A 243 -10.76 9.95 -14.20
C VAL A 243 -11.96 10.38 -15.07
N LEU A 244 -13.14 10.46 -14.45
CA LEU A 244 -14.37 10.81 -15.15
C LEU A 244 -14.39 12.31 -15.52
N LYS A 245 -14.53 12.62 -16.82
CA LYS A 245 -14.79 13.96 -17.36
C LYS A 245 -13.83 15.05 -16.88
N ILE A 246 -12.53 14.72 -16.80
CA ILE A 246 -11.43 15.69 -16.63
C ILE A 246 -10.57 15.63 -17.88
N THR A 247 -10.23 16.79 -18.45
CA THR A 247 -9.45 16.86 -19.68
C THR A 247 -7.97 16.61 -19.42
N ALA A 248 -7.27 16.13 -20.44
CA ALA A 248 -5.83 15.89 -20.40
C ALA A 248 -5.05 17.19 -20.13
N GLN A 249 -5.47 18.32 -20.71
CA GLN A 249 -4.87 19.65 -20.46
C GLN A 249 -4.84 19.99 -18.97
N ARG A 250 -5.96 19.76 -18.27
CA ARG A 250 -6.06 20.06 -16.83
C ARG A 250 -5.16 19.17 -15.99
N LEU A 251 -4.95 17.92 -16.39
CA LEU A 251 -4.04 17.00 -15.71
C LEU A 251 -2.58 17.36 -16.00
N ALA A 252 -2.23 17.57 -17.27
CA ALA A 252 -0.89 17.95 -17.72
C ALA A 252 -0.40 19.24 -17.03
N HIS A 253 -1.28 20.25 -16.90
CA HIS A 253 -0.96 21.51 -16.22
C HIS A 253 -0.51 21.29 -14.77
N LEU A 254 -1.06 20.29 -14.06
CA LEU A 254 -0.68 20.02 -12.66
C LEU A 254 0.79 19.60 -12.55
N ASN A 255 1.42 19.02 -13.58
CA ASN A 255 2.82 18.61 -13.52
C ASN A 255 3.79 19.75 -13.12
N LYS A 256 3.40 21.02 -13.32
CA LYS A 256 4.15 22.21 -12.90
C LYS A 256 4.25 22.35 -11.37
N CYS A 257 3.25 21.91 -10.61
CA CYS A 257 3.17 22.07 -9.16
C CYS A 257 3.17 20.75 -8.36
N LEU A 258 3.12 19.60 -9.05
CA LEU A 258 3.18 18.30 -8.42
C LEU A 258 4.62 17.92 -8.03
N MET A 259 4.80 17.66 -6.73
CA MET A 259 6.05 17.15 -6.16
C MET A 259 5.96 15.64 -5.90
N ASN A 260 6.99 14.90 -6.32
CA ASN A 260 7.13 13.44 -6.19
C ASN A 260 6.07 12.60 -6.93
N PHE A 261 5.43 13.16 -7.96
CA PHE A 261 4.65 12.40 -8.95
C PHE A 261 4.43 13.24 -10.22
N LYS A 262 4.29 12.55 -11.35
CA LYS A 262 4.07 13.12 -12.69
C LYS A 262 2.97 12.33 -13.40
N LEU A 263 2.26 13.02 -14.29
CA LEU A 263 1.14 12.50 -15.07
C LEU A 263 1.48 12.58 -16.57
N GLY A 264 1.13 11.56 -17.34
CA GLY A 264 1.35 11.56 -18.79
C GLY A 264 0.58 10.46 -19.51
N ASN A 265 0.93 10.21 -20.76
CA ASN A 265 0.34 9.19 -21.63
C ASN A 265 -1.20 9.28 -21.64
N PHE A 266 -1.70 10.51 -21.86
CA PHE A 266 -3.12 10.79 -21.76
C PHE A 266 -3.90 10.20 -22.94
N SER A 267 -5.06 9.61 -22.65
CA SER A 267 -6.00 9.14 -23.69
C SER A 267 -7.44 9.23 -23.19
N TYR A 268 -8.41 9.33 -24.11
CA TYR A 268 -9.83 9.32 -23.75
C TYR A 268 -10.45 7.97 -24.07
N GLN A 269 -11.09 7.34 -23.08
CA GLN A 269 -11.72 6.03 -23.19
C GLN A 269 -13.14 6.03 -22.64
N LYS A 270 -13.92 5.01 -22.99
CA LYS A 270 -15.34 4.90 -22.62
C LYS A 270 -15.57 4.46 -21.17
N ASN A 271 -14.69 3.61 -20.63
CA ASN A 271 -14.92 2.87 -19.39
C ASN A 271 -13.92 3.25 -18.31
N PRO A 272 -14.28 3.17 -17.02
CA PRO A 272 -13.30 3.26 -15.93
C PRO A 272 -12.41 2.02 -15.86
N LEU A 273 -11.35 2.10 -15.06
CA LEU A 273 -10.57 0.93 -14.64
C LEU A 273 -11.29 0.20 -13.50
N LYS A 274 -11.15 -1.13 -13.41
CA LYS A 274 -11.68 -1.90 -12.27
C LYS A 274 -10.57 -2.57 -11.48
N LEU A 275 -10.78 -2.65 -10.17
CA LEU A 275 -9.85 -3.29 -9.25
C LEU A 275 -9.68 -4.78 -9.63
N GLY A 276 -8.43 -5.21 -9.80
CA GLY A 276 -8.10 -6.59 -10.16
C GLY A 276 -8.04 -6.89 -11.67
N GLU A 277 -8.30 -5.92 -12.55
CA GLU A 277 -8.18 -6.12 -14.02
C GLU A 277 -6.73 -6.16 -14.52
N LEU A 278 -5.74 -5.74 -13.71
CA LEU A 278 -4.33 -5.82 -14.07
C LEU A 278 -3.88 -7.28 -14.24
N GLN A 279 -2.99 -7.54 -15.19
CA GLN A 279 -2.35 -8.85 -15.34
C GLN A 279 -1.19 -9.06 -14.37
N GLY A 280 -0.65 -7.99 -13.78
CA GLY A 280 0.48 -8.11 -12.86
C GLY A 280 1.26 -6.81 -12.69
N ASN A 281 2.49 -6.94 -12.20
CA ASN A 281 3.44 -5.84 -12.10
C ASN A 281 4.82 -6.34 -12.52
N HIS A 282 5.53 -5.49 -13.26
CA HIS A 282 6.95 -5.65 -13.54
C HIS A 282 7.76 -4.93 -12.45
N PHE A 283 8.81 -5.57 -11.98
CA PHE A 283 9.66 -5.07 -10.89
C PHE A 283 11.08 -4.97 -11.39
N THR A 284 11.70 -3.80 -11.17
CA THR A 284 13.15 -3.60 -11.26
C THR A 284 13.65 -3.36 -9.84
N VAL A 285 14.50 -4.26 -9.35
CA VAL A 285 14.97 -4.27 -7.95
C VAL A 285 16.49 -4.30 -7.90
N VAL A 286 17.09 -3.42 -7.10
CA VAL A 286 18.53 -3.39 -6.84
C VAL A 286 18.81 -3.80 -5.40
N LEU A 287 19.48 -4.94 -5.22
CA LEU A 287 19.99 -5.39 -3.93
C LEU A 287 21.43 -4.90 -3.76
N ARG A 288 21.63 -3.86 -2.95
CA ARG A 288 22.91 -3.23 -2.65
C ARG A 288 23.76 -4.06 -1.69
N ASN A 289 25.09 -3.98 -1.83
CA ASN A 289 26.09 -4.54 -0.92
C ASN A 289 25.90 -6.05 -0.68
N ILE A 290 25.79 -6.82 -1.77
CA ILE A 290 25.70 -8.28 -1.73
C ILE A 290 27.05 -8.90 -1.38
N THR A 291 27.07 -9.93 -0.55
CA THR A 291 28.28 -10.69 -0.19
C THR A 291 28.40 -12.03 -0.92
N GLY A 292 27.42 -12.38 -1.76
CA GLY A 292 27.41 -13.65 -2.47
C GLY A 292 28.41 -13.68 -3.64
N THR A 293 28.97 -14.84 -3.94
CA THR A 293 29.79 -15.05 -5.15
C THR A 293 28.91 -15.03 -6.41
N ASP A 294 29.50 -14.85 -7.60
CA ASP A 294 28.74 -14.85 -8.85
C ASP A 294 28.00 -16.18 -9.07
N ASN A 295 28.65 -17.31 -8.75
CA ASN A 295 28.01 -18.63 -8.79
C ASN A 295 26.79 -18.73 -7.85
N GLN A 296 26.86 -18.15 -6.64
CA GLN A 296 25.71 -18.13 -5.73
C GLN A 296 24.56 -17.29 -6.28
N VAL A 297 24.87 -16.13 -6.88
CA VAL A 297 23.88 -15.28 -7.56
C VAL A 297 23.22 -16.03 -8.70
N GLU A 298 24.01 -16.63 -9.57
CA GLU A 298 23.54 -17.38 -10.73
C GLU A 298 22.64 -18.56 -10.34
N GLN A 299 23.05 -19.36 -9.34
CA GLN A 299 22.22 -20.45 -8.82
C GLN A 299 20.88 -19.95 -8.24
N ALA A 300 20.90 -18.88 -7.45
CA ALA A 300 19.69 -18.34 -6.84
C ALA A 300 18.72 -17.78 -7.89
N MET A 301 19.24 -17.06 -8.88
CA MET A 301 18.44 -16.46 -9.95
C MET A 301 17.92 -17.50 -10.94
N ASN A 302 18.71 -18.52 -11.29
CA ASN A 302 18.25 -19.66 -12.08
C ASN A 302 17.13 -20.44 -11.36
N SER A 303 17.26 -20.67 -10.05
CA SER A 303 16.18 -21.28 -9.27
C SER A 303 14.90 -20.44 -9.26
N LEU A 304 15.02 -19.11 -9.12
CA LEU A 304 13.87 -18.21 -9.18
C LEU A 304 13.22 -18.22 -10.57
N LYS A 305 14.01 -18.27 -11.64
CA LYS A 305 13.52 -18.29 -13.03
C LYS A 305 12.85 -19.59 -13.42
N GLU A 306 13.39 -20.74 -13.00
CA GLU A 306 12.89 -22.06 -13.39
C GLU A 306 11.78 -22.58 -12.48
N ILE A 307 11.98 -22.49 -11.15
CA ILE A 307 11.04 -23.04 -10.18
C ILE A 307 10.13 -21.93 -9.64
N GLY A 308 10.69 -20.78 -9.31
CA GLY A 308 9.96 -19.67 -8.70
C GLY A 308 10.15 -19.61 -7.18
N PHE A 309 9.11 -19.19 -6.48
CA PHE A 309 9.12 -19.00 -5.02
C PHE A 309 7.75 -19.34 -4.41
N ILE A 310 7.74 -19.59 -3.10
CA ILE A 310 6.51 -19.86 -2.36
C ILE A 310 5.68 -18.58 -2.23
N ASN A 311 4.42 -18.64 -2.63
CA ASN A 311 3.53 -17.49 -2.77
C ASN A 311 2.94 -16.97 -1.45
N TYR A 312 3.77 -16.87 -0.42
CA TYR A 312 3.38 -16.37 0.89
C TYR A 312 2.79 -14.98 0.83
N TYR A 313 1.86 -14.71 1.75
CA TYR A 313 1.51 -13.35 2.10
C TYR A 313 2.70 -12.71 2.81
N GLY A 314 3.23 -11.63 2.23
CA GLY A 314 4.33 -10.87 2.81
C GLY A 314 3.91 -10.14 4.09
N MET A 315 4.89 -9.71 4.88
CA MET A 315 4.67 -9.07 6.19
C MET A 315 3.88 -7.76 6.11
N GLN A 316 3.87 -7.09 4.96
CA GLN A 316 2.99 -5.94 4.72
C GLN A 316 1.51 -6.29 4.96
N ARG A 317 1.11 -7.56 4.74
CA ARG A 317 -0.25 -8.06 4.99
C ARG A 317 -0.61 -8.11 6.47
N PHE A 318 0.38 -8.37 7.33
CA PHE A 318 0.21 -8.53 8.76
C PHE A 318 0.43 -7.22 9.55
N GLY A 319 0.72 -6.12 8.84
CA GLY A 319 1.06 -4.83 9.41
C GLY A 319 2.52 -4.76 9.86
N THR A 320 3.05 -3.54 9.93
CA THR A 320 4.43 -3.26 10.36
C THR A 320 4.53 -2.80 11.81
N THR A 321 3.41 -2.78 12.54
CA THR A 321 3.34 -2.36 13.93
C THR A 321 3.50 -3.57 14.85
N ALA A 322 3.64 -3.31 16.15
CA ALA A 322 3.76 -4.38 17.13
C ALA A 322 2.47 -5.20 17.33
N VAL A 323 1.30 -4.78 16.81
CA VAL A 323 0.09 -5.64 16.75
C VAL A 323 0.03 -6.23 15.35
N PRO A 324 0.13 -7.55 15.20
CA PRO A 324 -0.20 -8.17 13.94
C PRO A 324 -1.70 -8.03 13.63
N THR A 325 -2.04 -7.59 12.42
CA THR A 325 -3.43 -7.38 11.98
C THR A 325 -4.28 -8.65 12.07
N TYR A 326 -3.66 -9.83 11.91
CA TYR A 326 -4.37 -11.11 11.97
C TYR A 326 -4.93 -11.41 13.36
N GLN A 327 -4.33 -10.86 14.43
CA GLN A 327 -4.85 -11.03 15.80
C GLN A 327 -6.18 -10.30 15.97
N VAL A 328 -6.29 -9.09 15.39
CA VAL A 328 -7.55 -8.34 15.33
C VAL A 328 -8.57 -9.12 14.51
N GLY A 329 -8.14 -9.69 13.37
CA GLY A 329 -8.98 -10.55 12.53
C GLY A 329 -9.55 -11.75 13.28
N ARG A 330 -8.70 -12.46 14.02
CA ARG A 330 -9.11 -13.59 14.88
C ARG A 330 -10.13 -13.15 15.92
N ALA A 331 -9.86 -12.08 16.66
CA ALA A 331 -10.76 -11.58 17.69
C ALA A 331 -12.13 -11.15 17.12
N ILE A 332 -12.16 -10.60 15.90
CA ILE A 332 -13.41 -10.31 15.18
C ILE A 332 -14.20 -11.60 14.92
N LEU A 333 -13.55 -12.64 14.36
CA LEU A 333 -14.20 -13.90 14.02
C LEU A 333 -14.72 -14.65 15.25
N GLN A 334 -14.05 -14.51 16.39
CA GLN A 334 -14.47 -15.05 17.69
C GLN A 334 -15.58 -14.24 18.38
N ASN A 335 -16.01 -13.09 17.83
CA ASN A 335 -16.87 -12.12 18.50
C ASN A 335 -16.29 -11.56 19.83
N SER A 336 -14.97 -11.58 19.99
CA SER A 336 -14.24 -11.04 21.15
C SER A 336 -14.07 -9.52 21.02
N TRP A 337 -15.17 -8.76 21.04
CA TRP A 337 -15.17 -7.33 20.71
C TRP A 337 -14.36 -6.45 21.69
N ALA A 338 -14.28 -6.83 22.96
CA ALA A 338 -13.41 -6.16 23.92
C ALA A 338 -11.93 -6.32 23.54
N GLU A 339 -11.52 -7.51 23.11
CA GLU A 339 -10.18 -7.79 22.62
C GLU A 339 -9.89 -7.02 21.31
N VAL A 340 -10.85 -6.94 20.38
CA VAL A 340 -10.72 -6.12 19.16
C VAL A 340 -10.39 -4.67 19.50
N MET A 341 -11.12 -4.07 20.45
CA MET A 341 -10.90 -2.70 20.89
C MET A 341 -9.51 -2.54 21.54
N ASP A 342 -9.13 -3.45 22.43
CA ASP A 342 -7.85 -3.39 23.12
C ASP A 342 -6.66 -3.61 22.16
N LEU A 343 -6.77 -4.53 21.22
CA LEU A 343 -5.73 -4.75 20.20
C LEU A 343 -5.47 -3.49 19.36
N ILE A 344 -6.49 -2.66 19.10
CA ILE A 344 -6.36 -1.43 18.31
C ILE A 344 -5.87 -0.25 19.17
N LEU A 345 -6.33 -0.12 20.41
CA LEU A 345 -6.15 1.10 21.22
C LEU A 345 -5.19 0.97 22.41
N LYS A 346 -4.74 -0.24 22.78
CA LYS A 346 -3.85 -0.43 23.93
C LYS A 346 -2.41 0.02 23.61
N PRO A 347 -1.75 0.79 24.52
CA PRO A 347 -0.34 1.15 24.39
C PRO A 347 0.53 -0.09 24.17
N ARG A 348 1.58 0.07 23.38
CA ARG A 348 2.50 -1.01 23.08
C ARG A 348 3.90 -0.51 22.76
N SER A 349 4.88 -1.37 22.94
CA SER A 349 6.27 -1.11 22.57
C SER A 349 6.47 -1.30 21.06
N GLY A 350 7.22 -0.41 20.41
CA GLY A 350 7.56 -0.54 18.99
C GLY A 350 7.80 0.80 18.28
N ALA A 351 8.24 0.72 17.03
CA ALA A 351 8.43 1.89 16.16
C ALA A 351 7.07 2.38 15.62
N GLU A 352 6.27 3.01 16.50
CA GLU A 352 4.98 3.61 16.13
C GLU A 352 5.11 5.12 15.89
N LYS A 353 4.17 5.67 15.12
CA LYS A 353 4.09 7.12 14.92
C LYS A 353 3.79 7.79 16.27
N GLY A 354 4.58 8.78 16.67
CA GLY A 354 4.50 9.38 18.01
C GLY A 354 3.12 9.91 18.41
N TYR A 355 2.29 10.33 17.45
CA TYR A 355 0.91 10.74 17.73
C TYR A 355 -0.03 9.57 18.08
N LEU A 356 0.20 8.36 17.56
CA LEU A 356 -0.56 7.16 17.92
C LEU A 356 -0.21 6.72 19.34
N VAL A 357 1.07 6.80 19.73
CA VAL A 357 1.53 6.51 21.10
C VAL A 357 0.78 7.40 22.09
N LYS A 358 0.82 8.72 21.90
CA LYS A 358 0.09 9.70 22.73
C LYS A 358 -1.42 9.43 22.79
N CYS A 359 -2.03 9.06 21.67
CA CYS A 359 -3.45 8.72 21.61
C CYS A 359 -3.79 7.49 22.46
N ARG A 360 -2.98 6.43 22.37
CA ARG A 360 -3.21 5.18 23.09
C ARG A 360 -2.91 5.31 24.58
N GLU A 361 -1.89 6.07 24.94
CA GLU A 361 -1.58 6.42 26.35
C GLU A 361 -2.74 7.19 26.99
N GLU A 362 -3.27 8.21 26.30
CA GLU A 362 -4.42 8.97 26.78
C GLU A 362 -5.66 8.09 26.92
N TRP A 363 -5.92 7.21 25.94
CA TRP A 363 -7.00 6.22 26.01
C TRP A 363 -6.84 5.26 27.19
N ALA A 364 -5.64 4.76 27.44
CA ALA A 364 -5.38 3.85 28.55
C ALA A 364 -5.59 4.52 29.91
N LYS A 365 -5.23 5.81 30.03
CA LYS A 365 -5.39 6.58 31.27
C LYS A 365 -6.85 6.96 31.56
N THR A 366 -7.57 7.41 30.54
CA THR A 366 -8.88 8.07 30.74
C THR A 366 -10.07 7.21 30.36
N LYS A 367 -9.88 6.25 29.44
CA LYS A 367 -10.96 5.55 28.73
C LYS A 367 -12.02 6.50 28.14
N ASP A 368 -11.66 7.77 27.91
CA ASP A 368 -12.50 8.78 27.28
C ASP A 368 -12.16 8.88 25.77
N PRO A 369 -13.11 8.54 24.87
CA PRO A 369 -12.89 8.66 23.45
C PRO A 369 -12.57 10.10 22.99
N ALA A 370 -13.17 11.11 23.62
CA ALA A 370 -12.99 12.51 23.24
C ALA A 370 -11.58 13.01 23.61
N ALA A 371 -11.10 12.68 24.82
CA ALA A 371 -9.73 12.98 25.24
C ALA A 371 -8.68 12.35 24.31
N ALA A 372 -8.82 11.07 23.97
CA ALA A 372 -7.90 10.39 23.07
C ALA A 372 -7.94 10.97 21.64
N LEU A 373 -9.14 11.30 21.11
CA LEU A 373 -9.29 11.93 19.78
C LEU A 373 -8.58 13.28 19.66
N ARG A 374 -8.46 14.05 20.75
CA ARG A 374 -7.73 15.33 20.75
C ARG A 374 -6.23 15.16 20.50
N LYS A 375 -5.66 13.97 20.76
CA LYS A 375 -4.25 13.66 20.52
C LYS A 375 -3.94 13.28 19.07
N LEU A 376 -4.96 13.03 18.24
CA LEU A 376 -4.78 12.62 16.85
C LEU A 376 -4.78 13.83 15.90
N PRO A 377 -3.64 14.14 15.23
CA PRO A 377 -3.60 15.18 14.20
C PRO A 377 -4.39 14.75 12.95
N VAL A 378 -4.38 13.45 12.64
CA VAL A 378 -5.13 12.86 11.52
C VAL A 378 -6.25 11.99 12.07
N LYS A 379 -7.45 12.57 12.15
CA LYS A 379 -8.61 11.86 12.72
C LYS A 379 -9.20 10.79 11.78
N ARG A 380 -8.78 10.72 10.52
CA ARG A 380 -9.26 9.73 9.52
C ARG A 380 -8.48 8.39 9.55
N CYS A 381 -7.72 8.11 10.60
CA CYS A 381 -7.14 6.77 10.82
C CYS A 381 -8.15 5.82 11.49
N VAL A 382 -7.80 4.54 11.56
CA VAL A 382 -8.62 3.49 12.19
C VAL A 382 -8.90 3.82 13.65
N GLU A 383 -7.88 4.22 14.43
CA GLU A 383 -8.03 4.59 15.83
C GLU A 383 -9.01 5.75 15.99
N GLY A 384 -8.88 6.78 15.16
CA GLY A 384 -9.79 7.93 15.20
C GLY A 384 -11.22 7.59 14.78
N GLN A 385 -11.42 6.64 13.87
CA GLN A 385 -12.75 6.16 13.50
C GLN A 385 -13.38 5.32 14.61
N LEU A 386 -12.61 4.41 15.22
CA LEU A 386 -13.05 3.61 16.35
C LEU A 386 -13.41 4.48 17.55
N LEU A 387 -12.57 5.45 17.92
CA LEU A 387 -12.85 6.38 19.02
C LEU A 387 -14.10 7.24 18.74
N ARG A 388 -14.32 7.68 17.50
CA ARG A 388 -15.60 8.34 17.12
C ARG A 388 -16.79 7.41 17.29
N GLY A 389 -16.64 6.14 16.89
CA GLY A 389 -17.65 5.12 17.11
C GLY A 389 -17.96 4.92 18.59
N LEU A 390 -16.92 4.80 19.43
CA LEU A 390 -17.04 4.63 20.87
C LEU A 390 -17.67 5.85 21.53
N SER A 391 -17.36 7.06 21.06
CA SER A 391 -18.02 8.29 21.51
C SER A 391 -19.53 8.32 21.18
N LYS A 392 -19.95 7.66 20.09
CA LYS A 392 -21.34 7.65 19.62
C LYS A 392 -22.18 6.52 20.23
N TYR A 393 -21.61 5.33 20.37
CA TYR A 393 -22.32 4.11 20.77
C TYR A 393 -21.93 3.58 22.16
N GLY A 394 -20.86 4.12 22.75
CA GLY A 394 -20.33 3.67 24.04
C GLY A 394 -19.56 2.34 23.97
N MET A 395 -18.89 2.01 25.08
CA MET A 395 -18.09 0.77 25.21
C MET A 395 -18.93 -0.51 25.34
N LYS A 396 -20.25 -0.40 25.58
CA LYS A 396 -21.16 -1.56 25.63
C LYS A 396 -21.57 -2.05 24.24
N ASN A 397 -21.44 -1.21 23.20
CA ASN A 397 -21.81 -1.54 21.82
C ASN A 397 -20.63 -1.34 20.87
N ILE A 398 -19.56 -2.09 21.13
CA ILE A 398 -18.31 -2.03 20.35
C ILE A 398 -18.54 -2.46 18.90
N VAL A 399 -19.48 -3.38 18.66
CA VAL A 399 -19.85 -3.82 17.29
C VAL A 399 -20.25 -2.63 16.42
N SER A 400 -21.17 -1.80 16.92
CA SER A 400 -21.64 -0.61 16.19
C SER A 400 -20.57 0.47 16.12
N ALA A 401 -19.79 0.65 17.19
CA ALA A 401 -18.64 1.56 17.20
C ALA A 401 -17.60 1.21 16.14
N PHE A 402 -17.21 -0.06 16.05
CA PHE A 402 -16.28 -0.58 15.06
C PHE A 402 -16.86 -0.48 13.65
N GLY A 403 -18.18 -0.69 13.49
CA GLY A 403 -18.90 -0.55 12.22
C GLY A 403 -18.80 0.81 11.53
N ILE A 404 -18.41 1.88 12.24
CA ILE A 404 -18.12 3.21 11.68
C ILE A 404 -16.86 3.22 10.80
N ILE A 405 -15.94 2.28 11.03
CA ILE A 405 -14.75 2.11 10.19
C ILE A 405 -15.20 1.68 8.77
N PRO A 406 -14.66 2.29 7.70
CA PRO A 406 -14.97 1.89 6.33
C PRO A 406 -14.81 0.39 6.13
N ARG A 407 -15.77 -0.22 5.43
CA ARG A 407 -15.87 -1.68 5.25
C ARG A 407 -14.55 -2.32 4.82
N ASN A 408 -13.86 -1.72 3.84
CA ASN A 408 -12.60 -2.26 3.33
C ASN A 408 -11.52 -2.38 4.42
N ASN A 409 -11.37 -1.37 5.28
CA ASN A 409 -10.42 -1.41 6.39
C ASN A 409 -10.80 -2.48 7.42
N ARG A 410 -12.09 -2.73 7.64
CA ARG A 410 -12.55 -3.81 8.54
C ARG A 410 -12.23 -5.19 7.96
N LEU A 411 -12.51 -5.39 6.68
CA LEU A 411 -12.23 -6.65 5.98
C LEU A 411 -10.74 -7.00 5.93
N MET A 412 -9.85 -6.00 5.91
CA MET A 412 -8.40 -6.23 5.94
C MET A 412 -7.97 -7.07 7.16
N TYR A 413 -8.61 -6.91 8.32
CA TYR A 413 -8.27 -7.69 9.51
C TYR A 413 -8.62 -9.18 9.34
N ILE A 414 -9.86 -9.50 8.98
CA ILE A 414 -10.27 -10.91 8.82
C ILE A 414 -9.58 -11.58 7.62
N HIS A 415 -9.31 -10.84 6.54
CA HIS A 415 -8.54 -11.39 5.42
C HIS A 415 -7.06 -11.59 5.78
N SER A 416 -6.50 -10.79 6.69
CA SER A 416 -5.15 -11.04 7.21
C SER A 416 -5.09 -12.29 8.09
N TYR A 417 -6.18 -12.63 8.79
CA TYR A 417 -6.30 -13.92 9.49
C TYR A 417 -6.33 -15.10 8.52
N GLN A 418 -7.13 -15.04 7.45
CA GLN A 418 -7.08 -16.05 6.38
C GLN A 418 -5.67 -16.21 5.80
N SER A 419 -4.98 -15.09 5.59
CA SER A 419 -3.60 -15.06 5.08
C SER A 419 -2.62 -15.75 6.05
N TYR A 420 -2.82 -15.57 7.36
CA TYR A 420 -2.02 -16.19 8.41
C TYR A 420 -2.21 -17.72 8.44
N VAL A 421 -3.46 -18.19 8.41
CA VAL A 421 -3.78 -19.62 8.32
C VAL A 421 -3.17 -20.22 7.05
N TRP A 422 -3.40 -19.57 5.90
CA TRP A 422 -2.89 -20.04 4.60
C TRP A 422 -1.36 -20.17 4.57
N ASN A 423 -0.60 -19.18 5.06
CA ASN A 423 0.86 -19.26 5.12
C ASN A 423 1.34 -20.48 5.95
N ASN A 424 0.68 -20.77 7.08
CA ASN A 424 1.02 -21.93 7.91
C ASN A 424 0.69 -23.25 7.19
N MET A 425 -0.48 -23.32 6.54
CA MET A 425 -0.91 -24.53 5.84
C MET A 425 -0.08 -24.84 4.60
N VAL A 426 0.34 -23.82 3.85
CA VAL A 426 1.27 -24.00 2.72
C VAL A 426 2.64 -24.49 3.20
N SER A 427 3.13 -23.97 4.32
CA SER A 427 4.39 -24.47 4.91
C SER A 427 4.26 -25.94 5.29
N LYS A 428 3.19 -26.33 6.00
CA LYS A 428 2.92 -27.74 6.32
C LYS A 428 2.78 -28.61 5.06
N ARG A 429 2.13 -28.11 4.00
CA ARG A 429 1.95 -28.83 2.72
C ARG A 429 3.29 -29.10 2.03
N ILE A 430 4.19 -28.14 2.03
CA ILE A 430 5.50 -28.30 1.41
C ILE A 430 6.42 -29.16 2.31
N ASP A 431 6.28 -29.09 3.65
CA ASP A 431 7.01 -29.94 4.61
C ASP A 431 6.64 -31.43 4.43
N GLU A 432 5.35 -31.72 4.28
CA GLU A 432 4.85 -33.11 4.21
C GLU A 432 5.05 -33.75 2.82
N TYR A 433 4.83 -33.01 1.72
CA TYR A 433 4.77 -33.59 0.38
C TYR A 433 5.76 -32.98 -0.63
N GLY A 434 6.55 -31.98 -0.23
CA GLY A 434 7.52 -31.33 -1.10
C GLY A 434 6.92 -30.54 -2.26
N LEU A 435 7.70 -30.36 -3.33
CA LEU A 435 7.40 -29.50 -4.49
C LEU A 435 6.85 -30.25 -5.70
N LYS A 436 6.11 -31.32 -5.45
CA LYS A 436 5.40 -32.06 -6.49
C LYS A 436 3.90 -32.05 -6.20
N PRO A 437 3.04 -32.02 -7.24
CA PRO A 437 1.62 -32.29 -7.06
C PRO A 437 1.46 -33.72 -6.54
N VAL A 438 0.47 -33.93 -5.67
CA VAL A 438 0.12 -35.24 -5.12
C VAL A 438 -1.40 -35.46 -5.20
N PRO A 439 -1.87 -36.72 -5.22
CA PRO A 439 -3.30 -37.00 -5.16
C PRO A 439 -3.96 -36.31 -3.96
N GLY A 440 -5.12 -35.72 -4.19
CA GLY A 440 -5.87 -34.93 -3.21
C GLY A 440 -5.53 -33.43 -3.16
N ASP A 441 -4.45 -32.97 -3.81
CA ASP A 441 -4.22 -31.53 -4.03
C ASP A 441 -5.37 -30.90 -4.82
N LEU A 442 -5.50 -29.58 -4.72
CA LEU A 442 -6.46 -28.81 -5.50
C LEU A 442 -5.78 -28.10 -6.66
N VAL A 443 -6.46 -28.06 -7.81
CA VAL A 443 -6.08 -27.29 -9.01
C VAL A 443 -7.26 -26.47 -9.50
N LEU A 444 -7.02 -25.41 -10.27
CA LEU A 444 -8.07 -24.60 -10.89
C LEU A 444 -8.25 -24.98 -12.36
N LYS A 445 -9.42 -25.50 -12.73
CA LYS A 445 -9.86 -25.66 -14.12
C LYS A 445 -10.75 -24.47 -14.48
N GLY A 446 -10.15 -23.45 -15.09
CA GLY A 446 -10.79 -22.14 -15.27
C GLY A 446 -10.98 -21.45 -13.92
N ALA A 447 -12.22 -21.26 -13.49
CA ALA A 447 -12.55 -20.65 -12.19
C ALA A 447 -12.95 -21.68 -11.11
N THR A 448 -13.05 -22.96 -11.47
CA THR A 448 -13.54 -24.02 -10.56
C THR A 448 -12.38 -24.81 -9.98
N ALA A 449 -12.37 -24.99 -8.66
CA ALA A 449 -11.41 -25.85 -7.98
C ALA A 449 -11.82 -27.33 -8.07
N THR A 450 -10.87 -28.18 -8.45
CA THR A 450 -11.04 -29.63 -8.53
C THR A 450 -9.88 -30.36 -7.86
N PHE A 451 -10.10 -31.61 -7.48
CA PHE A 451 -9.04 -32.46 -6.92
C PHE A 451 -8.15 -33.01 -8.04
N ILE A 452 -6.87 -33.23 -7.71
CA ILE A 452 -5.99 -34.15 -8.44
C ILE A 452 -6.30 -35.57 -7.94
N GLU A 453 -6.51 -36.49 -8.86
CA GLU A 453 -6.74 -37.91 -8.56
C GLU A 453 -5.46 -38.72 -8.87
N GLU A 454 -5.39 -39.98 -8.45
CA GLU A 454 -4.18 -40.80 -8.62
C GLU A 454 -3.77 -40.98 -10.09
N ASP A 455 -4.76 -41.12 -10.98
CA ASP A 455 -4.55 -41.38 -12.41
C ASP A 455 -4.05 -40.16 -13.20
N ASP A 456 -4.32 -38.92 -12.73
CA ASP A 456 -4.04 -37.70 -13.48
C ASP A 456 -2.97 -36.78 -12.85
N VAL A 457 -2.33 -37.21 -11.75
CA VAL A 457 -1.29 -36.44 -11.05
C VAL A 457 -0.14 -35.96 -11.94
N ASN A 458 0.26 -36.79 -12.92
CA ASN A 458 1.36 -36.47 -13.84
C ASN A 458 1.01 -35.40 -14.89
N ASN A 459 -0.28 -35.04 -15.02
CA ASN A 459 -0.74 -34.02 -15.96
C ASN A 459 -0.62 -32.59 -15.39
N TYR A 460 -0.35 -32.46 -14.09
CA TYR A 460 -0.24 -31.17 -13.42
C TYR A 460 1.20 -30.89 -13.00
N SER A 461 1.48 -29.60 -12.82
CA SER A 461 2.71 -29.12 -12.21
C SER A 461 2.45 -28.56 -10.82
N ILE A 462 3.51 -28.33 -10.05
CA ILE A 462 3.40 -27.64 -8.75
C ILE A 462 2.86 -26.20 -8.91
N HIS A 463 2.97 -25.62 -10.11
CA HIS A 463 2.46 -24.28 -10.43
C HIS A 463 0.94 -24.25 -10.64
N ASP A 464 0.29 -25.40 -10.76
CA ASP A 464 -1.17 -25.54 -10.89
C ASP A 464 -1.85 -25.72 -9.54
N VAL A 465 -1.10 -26.19 -8.53
CA VAL A 465 -1.60 -26.46 -7.20
C VAL A 465 -2.02 -25.17 -6.49
N VAL A 466 -3.24 -25.18 -5.96
CA VAL A 466 -3.83 -24.11 -5.16
C VAL A 466 -4.17 -24.61 -3.76
N MET A 467 -4.17 -23.69 -2.81
CA MET A 467 -4.61 -23.93 -1.43
C MET A 467 -5.70 -22.92 -1.06
N PRO A 468 -6.72 -23.32 -0.29
CA PRO A 468 -7.85 -22.46 0.04
C PRO A 468 -7.50 -21.46 1.15
N LEU A 469 -7.91 -20.20 0.99
CA LEU A 469 -8.17 -19.32 2.12
C LEU A 469 -9.42 -19.84 2.83
N PRO A 470 -9.38 -20.06 4.16
CA PRO A 470 -10.49 -20.73 4.85
C PRO A 470 -11.77 -19.89 4.77
N GLY A 471 -12.88 -20.54 4.47
CA GLY A 471 -14.19 -19.92 4.28
C GLY A 471 -15.31 -20.95 4.06
N PHE A 472 -16.55 -20.47 3.93
CA PHE A 472 -17.74 -21.33 3.83
C PHE A 472 -18.03 -21.84 2.41
N ASP A 473 -17.32 -21.35 1.39
CA ASP A 473 -17.56 -21.60 -0.04
C ASP A 473 -16.29 -22.14 -0.73
N VAL A 474 -15.49 -22.90 0.02
CA VAL A 474 -14.27 -23.54 -0.48
C VAL A 474 -14.23 -25.02 -0.13
N ILE A 475 -13.58 -25.81 -0.98
CA ILE A 475 -13.19 -27.19 -0.67
C ILE A 475 -11.76 -27.23 -0.14
N TYR A 476 -11.48 -28.22 0.70
CA TYR A 476 -10.15 -28.48 1.26
C TYR A 476 -9.54 -29.72 0.61
N PRO A 477 -8.21 -29.80 0.48
CA PRO A 477 -7.55 -30.91 -0.22
C PRO A 477 -7.78 -32.26 0.49
N LYS A 478 -7.89 -33.36 -0.27
CA LYS A 478 -8.18 -34.73 0.22
C LYS A 478 -6.93 -35.44 0.78
N HIS A 479 -6.16 -34.75 1.62
CA HIS A 479 -4.97 -35.30 2.26
C HIS A 479 -4.77 -34.63 3.62
N LYS A 480 -3.76 -35.06 4.40
CA LYS A 480 -3.55 -34.67 5.81
C LYS A 480 -3.58 -33.15 6.11
N ILE A 481 -3.32 -32.29 5.12
CA ILE A 481 -3.40 -30.84 5.32
C ILE A 481 -4.82 -30.36 5.67
N SER A 482 -5.88 -31.04 5.23
CA SER A 482 -7.26 -30.72 5.64
C SER A 482 -7.44 -30.84 7.16
N GLU A 483 -6.88 -31.89 7.76
CA GLU A 483 -6.87 -32.07 9.22
C GLU A 483 -6.07 -30.95 9.90
N ALA A 484 -4.92 -30.57 9.33
CA ALA A 484 -4.13 -29.45 9.85
C ALA A 484 -4.87 -28.10 9.80
N TYR A 485 -5.74 -27.86 8.81
CA TYR A 485 -6.64 -26.69 8.80
C TYR A 485 -7.63 -26.77 9.95
N ARG A 486 -8.29 -27.93 10.11
CA ARG A 486 -9.28 -28.17 11.17
C ARG A 486 -8.67 -27.95 12.56
N GLU A 487 -7.48 -28.50 12.81
CA GLU A 487 -6.74 -28.30 14.06
C GLU A 487 -6.45 -26.82 14.32
N MET A 488 -5.92 -26.10 13.32
CA MET A 488 -5.53 -24.69 13.49
C MET A 488 -6.73 -23.78 13.73
N LEU A 489 -7.83 -23.99 13.00
CA LEU A 489 -9.07 -23.23 13.18
C LEU A 489 -9.73 -23.55 14.54
N THR A 490 -9.76 -24.84 14.92
CA THR A 490 -10.29 -25.28 16.21
C THR A 490 -9.51 -24.71 17.39
N ALA A 491 -8.18 -24.58 17.27
CA ALA A 491 -7.33 -23.95 18.28
C ALA A 491 -7.66 -22.45 18.50
N ASP A 492 -8.25 -21.80 17.50
CA ASP A 492 -8.79 -20.44 17.58
C ASP A 492 -10.32 -20.43 17.79
N SER A 493 -10.93 -21.55 18.21
CA SER A 493 -12.38 -21.69 18.42
C SER A 493 -13.24 -21.36 17.20
N LEU A 494 -12.72 -21.64 16.00
CA LEU A 494 -13.44 -21.50 14.73
C LEU A 494 -13.76 -22.88 14.16
N ASP A 495 -14.95 -23.00 13.60
CA ASP A 495 -15.42 -24.23 12.95
C ASP A 495 -15.17 -24.18 11.44
N ILE A 496 -14.35 -25.10 10.94
CA ILE A 496 -14.02 -25.22 9.52
C ILE A 496 -15.26 -25.54 8.67
N ASP A 497 -16.22 -26.29 9.23
CA ASP A 497 -17.43 -26.71 8.52
C ASP A 497 -18.49 -25.59 8.49
N ASN A 498 -18.33 -24.56 9.35
CA ASN A 498 -19.22 -23.39 9.40
C ASN A 498 -18.46 -22.08 9.63
N MET A 499 -17.75 -21.61 8.61
CA MET A 499 -17.05 -20.32 8.61
C MET A 499 -17.99 -19.10 8.40
N ARG A 500 -19.31 -19.26 8.57
CA ARG A 500 -20.26 -18.13 8.52
C ARG A 500 -20.21 -17.37 9.84
N HIS A 501 -20.19 -16.04 9.73
CA HIS A 501 -20.17 -15.17 10.90
C HIS A 501 -21.56 -14.58 11.15
N LYS A 502 -21.97 -14.46 12.42
CA LYS A 502 -23.27 -13.89 12.83
C LYS A 502 -23.53 -12.51 12.23
N ILE A 503 -22.47 -11.72 12.10
CA ILE A 503 -22.47 -10.43 11.38
C ILE A 503 -22.03 -10.69 9.94
N ARG A 504 -22.94 -10.46 8.99
CA ARG A 504 -22.76 -10.70 7.55
C ARG A 504 -21.45 -10.15 6.98
N ASP A 505 -21.06 -8.95 7.40
CA ASP A 505 -19.82 -8.29 6.93
C ASP A 505 -18.55 -9.10 7.19
N TYR A 506 -18.56 -10.00 8.18
CA TYR A 506 -17.39 -10.79 8.56
C TYR A 506 -17.51 -12.27 8.19
N SER A 507 -18.54 -12.64 7.41
CA SER A 507 -18.64 -13.99 6.84
C SER A 507 -17.65 -14.12 5.68
N LEU A 508 -16.79 -15.13 5.74
CA LEU A 508 -15.72 -15.36 4.78
C LEU A 508 -16.12 -16.46 3.80
N SER A 509 -16.30 -16.13 2.51
CA SER A 509 -16.52 -17.15 1.48
C SER A 509 -15.30 -18.06 1.30
N GLY A 510 -14.10 -17.48 1.45
CA GLY A 510 -12.86 -18.13 1.04
C GLY A 510 -12.53 -17.84 -0.42
N ALA A 511 -11.36 -18.29 -0.85
CA ALA A 511 -10.85 -18.20 -2.22
C ALA A 511 -9.68 -19.18 -2.40
N TYR A 512 -9.24 -19.40 -3.63
CA TYR A 512 -8.09 -20.26 -3.92
C TYR A 512 -6.86 -19.42 -4.29
N ARG A 513 -5.68 -19.87 -3.86
CA ARG A 513 -4.42 -19.20 -4.14
C ARG A 513 -3.35 -20.23 -4.51
N LYS A 514 -2.62 -19.97 -5.61
CA LYS A 514 -1.47 -20.78 -6.03
C LYS A 514 -0.38 -20.82 -4.96
N ILE A 515 0.20 -21.99 -4.71
CA ILE A 515 1.23 -22.16 -3.66
C ILE A 515 2.62 -21.74 -4.12
N ILE A 516 2.97 -21.95 -5.38
CA ILE A 516 4.23 -21.52 -6.01
C ILE A 516 3.92 -20.54 -7.14
N ILE A 517 4.72 -19.48 -7.26
CA ILE A 517 4.69 -18.58 -8.41
C ILE A 517 6.04 -18.62 -9.10
N ARG A 518 6.01 -18.90 -10.41
CA ARG A 518 7.14 -18.70 -11.32
C ARG A 518 7.05 -17.28 -11.91
N PRO A 519 7.98 -16.37 -11.57
CA PRO A 519 8.04 -15.06 -12.20
C PRO A 519 8.29 -15.18 -13.70
N GLN A 520 7.78 -14.24 -14.47
CA GLN A 520 8.05 -14.13 -15.91
C GLN A 520 9.11 -13.05 -16.18
N ASN A 521 9.69 -13.07 -17.38
CA ASN A 521 10.64 -12.04 -17.83
C ASN A 521 11.80 -11.80 -16.86
N VAL A 522 12.33 -12.87 -16.28
CA VAL A 522 13.42 -12.80 -15.29
C VAL A 522 14.74 -12.53 -15.98
N SER A 523 15.40 -11.43 -15.61
CA SER A 523 16.77 -11.10 -16.00
C SER A 523 17.51 -10.47 -14.82
N TRP A 524 18.85 -10.54 -14.82
CA TRP A 524 19.67 -9.98 -13.76
C TRP A 524 21.08 -9.65 -14.24
N GLU A 525 21.73 -8.78 -13.47
CA GLU A 525 23.13 -8.40 -13.65
C GLU A 525 23.75 -8.07 -12.29
N VAL A 526 25.04 -8.36 -12.15
CA VAL A 526 25.84 -7.95 -11.00
C VAL A 526 26.59 -6.68 -11.37
N VAL A 527 26.34 -5.60 -10.64
CA VAL A 527 26.89 -4.26 -10.90
C VAL A 527 27.87 -3.90 -9.81
N ALA A 528 29.10 -3.52 -10.19
CA ALA A 528 30.07 -2.95 -9.29
C ALA A 528 29.81 -1.44 -9.10
N TYR A 529 29.91 -0.94 -7.87
CA TYR A 529 29.69 0.48 -7.56
C TYR A 529 30.47 0.93 -6.32
N ASP A 530 30.76 2.23 -6.23
CA ASP A 530 31.48 2.82 -5.09
C ASP A 530 30.59 3.66 -4.17
N ASP A 531 29.67 4.45 -4.74
CA ASP A 531 28.78 5.34 -3.98
C ASP A 531 27.35 4.76 -3.91
N PRO A 532 26.85 4.40 -2.70
CA PRO A 532 25.47 3.97 -2.50
C PRO A 532 24.41 5.01 -2.91
N LYS A 533 24.77 6.29 -3.03
CA LYS A 533 23.89 7.39 -3.46
C LYS A 533 23.75 7.52 -4.96
N ILE A 534 24.41 6.70 -5.78
CA ILE A 534 24.23 6.74 -7.23
C ILE A 534 23.15 5.72 -7.64
N PRO A 535 22.07 6.14 -8.36
CA PRO A 535 21.11 5.21 -8.96
C PRO A 535 21.79 4.25 -9.94
N LEU A 536 21.39 2.97 -9.96
CA LEU A 536 21.97 1.97 -10.87
C LEU A 536 21.14 1.73 -12.14
N PHE A 537 20.14 2.58 -12.40
CA PHE A 537 19.36 2.61 -13.63
C PHE A 537 18.55 3.91 -13.67
N ASN A 538 18.11 4.30 -14.87
CA ASN A 538 17.24 5.44 -15.05
C ASN A 538 15.78 5.09 -14.74
N THR A 539 15.06 6.05 -14.18
CA THR A 539 13.60 6.02 -14.07
C THR A 539 12.96 6.57 -15.34
N ASP A 540 11.65 6.37 -15.49
CA ASP A 540 10.85 6.96 -16.58
C ASP A 540 11.01 8.49 -16.65
N VAL A 541 11.07 9.17 -15.50
CA VAL A 541 11.27 10.63 -15.46
C VAL A 541 12.70 11.00 -15.86
N ASP A 542 13.71 10.24 -15.44
CA ASP A 542 15.10 10.47 -15.89
C ASP A 542 15.22 10.36 -17.42
N ASN A 543 14.51 9.40 -18.01
CA ASN A 543 14.48 9.20 -19.46
C ASN A 543 13.75 10.35 -20.18
N LEU A 544 12.62 10.82 -19.65
CA LEU A 544 11.90 12.00 -20.18
C LEU A 544 12.74 13.29 -20.12
N GLU A 545 13.58 13.42 -19.10
CA GLU A 545 14.50 14.55 -18.95
C GLU A 545 15.78 14.39 -19.79
N GLY A 546 15.91 13.30 -20.56
CA GLY A 546 17.07 13.04 -21.42
C GLY A 546 18.36 12.77 -20.63
N ARG A 547 18.26 12.29 -19.39
CA ARG A 547 19.45 11.98 -18.58
C ARG A 547 20.19 10.77 -19.16
N PRO A 548 21.53 10.82 -19.26
CA PRO A 548 22.30 9.70 -19.77
C PRO A 548 22.13 8.47 -18.85
N PRO A 549 22.06 7.25 -19.41
CA PRO A 549 22.05 6.03 -18.60
C PRO A 549 23.30 5.94 -17.71
N PRO A 550 23.20 5.40 -16.48
CA PRO A 550 24.36 5.29 -15.62
C PRO A 550 25.36 4.28 -16.21
N VAL A 551 26.63 4.67 -16.24
CA VAL A 551 27.74 3.81 -16.69
C VAL A 551 28.45 3.27 -15.46
N PHE A 552 28.67 1.96 -15.40
CA PHE A 552 29.33 1.30 -14.28
C PHE A 552 30.72 0.81 -14.70
N ALA A 553 31.67 0.89 -13.77
CA ALA A 553 32.98 0.29 -13.95
C ALA A 553 32.89 -1.25 -13.81
N SER A 554 33.87 -1.96 -14.36
CA SER A 554 33.98 -3.42 -14.21
C SER A 554 34.32 -3.85 -12.78
N GLU A 555 34.94 -2.96 -12.00
CA GLU A 555 35.31 -3.17 -10.60
C GLU A 555 34.83 -2.00 -9.73
N GLY A 556 34.65 -2.26 -8.43
CA GLY A 556 34.17 -1.27 -7.47
C GLY A 556 34.19 -1.82 -6.05
N LYS A 557 34.14 -0.91 -5.08
CA LYS A 557 34.18 -1.22 -3.64
C LYS A 557 33.01 -2.09 -3.18
N TYR A 558 31.85 -1.94 -3.80
CA TYR A 558 30.64 -2.67 -3.48
C TYR A 558 30.09 -3.38 -4.72
N ARG A 559 29.29 -4.43 -4.47
CA ARG A 559 28.56 -5.17 -5.51
C ARG A 559 27.06 -5.08 -5.25
N ALA A 560 26.28 -4.93 -6.31
CA ALA A 560 24.82 -4.94 -6.28
C ALA A 560 24.27 -5.98 -7.25
N LEU A 561 23.15 -6.59 -6.90
CA LEU A 561 22.38 -7.46 -7.80
C LEU A 561 21.17 -6.66 -8.30
N LYS A 562 21.15 -6.30 -9.58
CA LYS A 562 19.98 -5.74 -10.25
C LYS A 562 19.18 -6.87 -10.88
N MET A 563 17.88 -6.89 -10.62
CA MET A 563 16.96 -7.94 -11.09
C MET A 563 15.72 -7.29 -11.70
N ASP A 564 15.26 -7.86 -12.79
CA ASP A 564 14.02 -7.50 -13.47
C ASP A 564 13.14 -8.74 -13.56
N PHE A 565 11.87 -8.64 -13.16
CA PHE A 565 10.92 -9.76 -13.21
C PHE A 565 9.45 -9.30 -13.12
N SER A 566 8.55 -10.07 -13.72
CA SER A 566 7.10 -9.83 -13.69
C SER A 566 6.38 -10.80 -12.76
N LEU A 567 5.46 -10.30 -11.94
CA LEU A 567 4.63 -11.10 -11.05
C LEU A 567 3.13 -10.88 -11.32
N PRO A 568 2.29 -11.93 -11.19
CA PRO A 568 0.85 -11.79 -11.28
C PRO A 568 0.26 -10.98 -10.11
N PRO A 569 -1.03 -10.58 -10.16
CA PRO A 569 -1.67 -9.81 -9.10
C PRO A 569 -1.69 -10.60 -7.79
N SER A 570 -1.83 -9.89 -6.67
CA SER A 570 -1.86 -10.51 -5.34
C SER A 570 -0.59 -11.32 -5.00
N THR A 571 0.56 -10.96 -5.58
CA THR A 571 1.87 -11.57 -5.32
C THR A 571 2.82 -10.53 -4.73
N TYR A 572 3.72 -10.96 -3.84
CA TYR A 572 4.62 -10.08 -3.10
C TYR A 572 6.06 -10.22 -3.60
N ALA A 573 6.61 -9.16 -4.21
CA ALA A 573 8.00 -9.14 -4.65
C ALA A 573 9.01 -9.39 -3.49
N THR A 574 8.66 -8.99 -2.26
CA THR A 574 9.47 -9.30 -1.08
C THR A 574 9.63 -10.80 -0.83
N MET A 575 8.68 -11.64 -1.26
CA MET A 575 8.80 -13.09 -1.14
C MET A 575 9.72 -13.69 -2.21
N ALA A 576 9.72 -13.13 -3.43
CA ALA A 576 10.71 -13.47 -4.45
C ALA A 576 12.13 -13.09 -4.00
N ILE A 577 12.32 -11.87 -3.47
CA ILE A 577 13.61 -11.41 -2.94
C ILE A 577 14.06 -12.27 -1.75
N ARG A 578 13.14 -12.65 -0.85
CA ARG A 578 13.42 -13.58 0.25
C ARG A 578 13.97 -14.91 -0.27
N GLU A 579 13.40 -15.42 -1.36
CA GLU A 579 13.85 -16.67 -1.98
C GLU A 579 15.26 -16.55 -2.55
N VAL A 580 15.60 -15.43 -3.19
CA VAL A 580 16.96 -15.17 -3.72
C VAL A 580 17.98 -15.04 -2.58
N LEU A 581 17.67 -14.23 -1.55
CA LEU A 581 18.61 -13.97 -0.46
C LEU A 581 18.70 -15.12 0.54
N LYS A 582 17.69 -16.01 0.59
CA LYS A 582 17.55 -17.05 1.61
C LYS A 582 17.74 -16.48 3.03
N MET A 583 17.22 -15.27 3.28
CA MET A 583 17.26 -14.64 4.60
C MET A 583 15.92 -14.74 5.30
N ASP A 584 15.96 -14.78 6.63
CA ASP A 584 14.73 -14.70 7.43
C ASP A 584 14.14 -13.29 7.38
N THR A 585 12.85 -13.20 7.06
CA THR A 585 12.02 -11.99 7.06
C THR A 585 11.32 -11.78 8.40
N SER A 586 11.87 -12.29 9.50
CA SER A 586 11.33 -12.02 10.85
C SER A 586 11.23 -10.53 11.12
N ILE A 587 10.30 -10.14 12.01
CA ILE A 587 10.04 -8.73 12.34
C ILE A 587 11.33 -7.99 12.72
N LYS A 588 12.35 -8.61 13.33
CA LYS A 588 13.63 -7.94 13.63
C LYS A 588 14.48 -7.70 12.37
N ASN A 589 14.72 -8.74 11.58
CA ASN A 589 15.50 -8.63 10.34
C ASN A 589 14.78 -7.83 9.27
N GLN A 590 13.46 -7.87 9.27
CA GLN A 590 12.63 -7.14 8.34
C GLN A 590 12.23 -5.77 8.87
N THR A 591 12.25 -5.50 10.19
CA THR A 591 12.30 -4.10 10.66
C THR A 591 13.66 -3.53 10.34
N GLN A 592 14.76 -4.31 10.36
CA GLN A 592 16.03 -3.88 9.78
C GLN A 592 15.91 -3.67 8.26
N LEU A 593 15.44 -4.63 7.46
CA LEU A 593 15.20 -4.41 6.03
C LEU A 593 14.18 -3.29 5.78
N ASN A 594 13.17 -3.08 6.61
CA ASN A 594 12.18 -2.00 6.47
C ASN A 594 12.67 -0.69 7.11
N THR A 595 13.71 -0.66 7.94
CA THR A 595 14.36 0.59 8.38
C THR A 595 15.47 0.96 7.41
N THR A 596 16.14 -0.01 6.82
CA THR A 596 17.16 0.18 5.80
C THR A 596 16.54 0.45 4.43
N TRP A 597 15.45 -0.23 4.04
CA TRP A 597 14.76 -0.06 2.75
C TRP A 597 13.40 0.64 2.86
N LEU A 598 12.86 0.93 4.07
CA LEU A 598 11.56 1.61 4.27
C LEU A 598 11.49 2.80 5.31
N ARG A 599 12.58 3.31 5.94
CA ARG A 599 12.59 4.66 6.61
C ARG A 599 12.83 5.91 5.77
#